data_AF-A0A2A5G6E0-F1
#
_entry.id   AF-A0A2A5G6E0-F1
#
_cell.length_a   1.000
_cell.length_b   1.000
_cell.length_c   1.000
_cell.angle_alpha   90.00
_cell.angle_beta   90.00
_cell.angle_gamma   90.00
#
_symmetry.space_group_name_H-M   'P 1'
#
loop_
_entity.id
_entity.type
_entity.pdbx_description
1 polymer ?
#
loop_
_entity_poly.entity_id
_entity_poly.type
_entity_poly.pdbx_seq_one_letter_code
_entity_poly.pdbx_strand_id
1 'polypeptide(L)'
;MFQIIRNWLNHRIIRRSTITQTEWGSAFSSLPLLSGYTVDEKQALRKLTILFLDRKVFEGANGLVVTQAMKLIIALQACIPILKLDLDDYNGWVSVIVYPAGFAPERVVMDEYGVQHRVQSNLSGEAWQRGPVVLSWNDTEHAGIIDGHNLVIHEFSHKLDMQTGDANCFPPLHADMSSKKWFKYFSEGFKDFEYKCSRGKHIGIDCYAATSPAEYFAVLSEVFFERPDVINQHYPNVYEQLRQYYKQDPLTRLNLAISPYTVTSY
;
A
#
# COMPACT_ATOMS: atom_id res chain seq x y z
N MET A 1 -29.48 -7.95 -7.27
CA MET A 1 -29.39 -7.77 -8.73
C MET A 1 -28.06 -7.13 -9.15
N PHE A 2 -27.67 -5.97 -8.59
CA PHE A 2 -26.38 -5.30 -8.90
C PHE A 2 -25.13 -6.17 -8.66
N GLN A 3 -25.09 -6.93 -7.56
CA GLN A 3 -23.93 -7.78 -7.23
C GLN A 3 -23.72 -8.94 -8.22
N ILE A 4 -24.81 -9.48 -8.78
CA ILE A 4 -24.76 -10.56 -9.78
C ILE A 4 -24.17 -10.02 -11.10
N ILE A 5 -24.61 -8.82 -11.52
CA ILE A 5 -24.09 -8.15 -12.72
C ILE A 5 -22.61 -7.80 -12.52
N ARG A 6 -22.24 -7.25 -11.36
CA ARG A 6 -20.84 -6.93 -11.00
C ARG A 6 -19.95 -8.17 -11.05
N ASN A 7 -20.39 -9.27 -10.45
CA ASN A 7 -19.62 -10.52 -10.46
C ASN A 7 -19.48 -11.10 -11.88
N TRP A 8 -20.53 -11.01 -12.71
CA TRP A 8 -20.47 -11.42 -14.11
C TRP A 8 -19.48 -10.56 -14.92
N LEU A 9 -19.51 -9.25 -14.75
CA LEU A 9 -18.56 -8.33 -15.39
C LEU A 9 -17.13 -8.63 -14.96
N ASN A 10 -16.87 -8.76 -13.66
CA ASN A 10 -15.56 -9.09 -13.13
C ASN A 10 -15.03 -10.42 -13.70
N HIS A 11 -15.86 -11.47 -13.74
CA HIS A 11 -15.48 -12.74 -14.37
C HIS A 11 -15.17 -12.59 -15.86
N ARG A 12 -15.91 -11.75 -16.59
CA ARG A 12 -15.66 -11.49 -18.00
C ARG A 12 -14.33 -10.77 -18.22
N ILE A 13 -14.02 -9.77 -17.39
CA ILE A 13 -12.74 -9.04 -17.43
C ILE A 13 -11.58 -10.01 -17.16
N ILE A 14 -11.67 -10.80 -16.09
CA ILE A 14 -10.64 -11.78 -15.72
C ILE A 14 -10.38 -12.78 -16.86
N ARG A 15 -11.44 -13.31 -17.48
CA ARG A 15 -11.31 -14.27 -18.60
C ARG A 15 -10.71 -13.67 -19.87
N ARG A 16 -10.78 -12.35 -20.04
CA ARG A 16 -10.25 -11.63 -21.21
C ARG A 16 -8.84 -11.09 -21.00
N SER A 17 -8.26 -11.27 -19.82
CA SER A 17 -6.89 -10.84 -19.54
C SER A 17 -5.91 -11.44 -20.55
N THR A 18 -5.07 -10.59 -21.11
CA THR A 18 -4.02 -10.97 -22.06
C THR A 18 -2.68 -11.25 -21.39
N ILE A 19 -2.59 -11.09 -20.06
CA ILE A 19 -1.34 -11.27 -19.31
C ILE A 19 -1.00 -12.76 -19.28
N THR A 20 0.13 -13.09 -19.88
CA THR A 20 0.63 -14.45 -20.05
C THR A 20 1.14 -15.04 -18.74
N GLN A 21 1.21 -16.37 -18.68
CA GLN A 21 1.76 -17.06 -17.51
C GLN A 21 3.24 -16.73 -17.27
N THR A 22 4.00 -16.42 -18.32
CA THR A 22 5.39 -15.97 -18.23
C THR A 22 5.49 -14.60 -17.59
N GLU A 23 4.67 -13.62 -18.01
CA GLU A 23 4.63 -12.29 -17.38
C GLU A 23 4.25 -12.37 -15.91
N TRP A 24 3.27 -13.20 -15.55
CA TRP A 24 2.97 -13.47 -14.15
C TRP A 24 4.17 -14.06 -13.41
N GLY A 25 4.82 -15.09 -13.98
CA GLY A 25 6.00 -15.71 -13.38
C GLY A 25 7.12 -14.69 -13.10
N SER A 26 7.44 -13.85 -14.08
CA SER A 26 8.44 -12.78 -13.92
C SER A 26 8.05 -11.74 -12.88
N ALA A 27 6.78 -11.30 -12.86
CA ALA A 27 6.31 -10.31 -11.89
C ALA A 27 6.26 -10.86 -10.45
N PHE A 28 5.83 -12.11 -10.26
CA PHE A 28 5.86 -12.73 -8.92
C PHE A 28 7.29 -12.95 -8.42
N SER A 29 8.21 -13.34 -9.30
CA SER A 29 9.61 -13.59 -8.93
C SER A 29 10.40 -12.30 -8.64
N SER A 30 9.95 -11.15 -9.16
CA SER A 30 10.57 -9.85 -8.89
C SER A 30 10.08 -9.18 -7.60
N LEU A 31 9.11 -9.78 -6.91
CA LEU A 31 8.50 -9.22 -5.70
C LEU A 31 8.69 -10.16 -4.49
N PRO A 32 9.84 -10.09 -3.79
CA PRO A 32 10.11 -10.79 -2.53
C PRO A 32 9.02 -10.67 -1.47
N LEU A 33 8.30 -9.54 -1.44
CA LEU A 33 7.14 -9.30 -0.59
C LEU A 33 5.98 -10.29 -0.78
N LEU A 34 5.97 -11.05 -1.89
CA LEU A 34 5.01 -12.13 -2.15
C LEU A 34 5.50 -13.50 -1.65
N SER A 35 6.64 -13.54 -0.95
CA SER A 35 7.13 -14.74 -0.26
C SER A 35 6.13 -15.18 0.83
N GLY A 36 5.99 -16.49 0.99
CA GLY A 36 5.04 -17.09 1.95
C GLY A 36 3.56 -17.04 1.54
N TYR A 37 3.18 -16.32 0.48
CA TYR A 37 1.80 -16.34 -0.02
C TYR A 37 1.44 -17.74 -0.55
N THR A 38 0.29 -18.26 -0.12
CA THR A 38 -0.26 -19.54 -0.58
C THR A 38 -0.67 -19.47 -2.06
N VAL A 39 -0.89 -20.64 -2.67
CA VAL A 39 -1.39 -20.72 -4.07
C VAL A 39 -2.72 -19.98 -4.21
N ASP A 40 -3.63 -20.15 -3.26
CA ASP A 40 -4.95 -19.51 -3.28
C ASP A 40 -4.85 -17.99 -3.13
N GLU A 41 -3.98 -17.49 -2.25
CA GLU A 41 -3.74 -16.05 -2.12
C GLU A 41 -3.11 -15.47 -3.39
N LYS A 42 -2.14 -16.16 -4.01
CA LYS A 42 -1.56 -15.71 -5.29
C LYS A 42 -2.61 -15.71 -6.39
N GLN A 43 -3.52 -16.68 -6.44
CA GLN A 43 -4.63 -16.68 -7.39
C GLN A 43 -5.63 -15.56 -7.13
N ALA A 44 -5.96 -15.28 -5.87
CA ALA A 44 -6.82 -14.16 -5.50
C ALA A 44 -6.17 -12.82 -5.89
N LEU A 45 -4.88 -12.65 -5.60
CA LEU A 45 -4.11 -11.47 -5.96
C LEU A 45 -4.05 -11.27 -7.49
N ARG A 46 -3.87 -12.34 -8.27
CA ARG A 46 -3.93 -12.27 -9.75
C ARG A 46 -5.27 -11.73 -10.23
N LYS A 47 -6.38 -12.28 -9.73
CA LYS A 47 -7.73 -11.84 -10.11
C LYS A 47 -7.94 -10.36 -9.74
N LEU A 48 -7.54 -9.97 -8.54
CA LEU A 48 -7.64 -8.59 -8.06
C LEU A 48 -6.80 -7.63 -8.91
N THR A 49 -5.56 -8.01 -9.23
CA THR A 49 -4.63 -7.24 -10.07
C THR A 49 -5.18 -7.03 -11.48
N ILE A 50 -5.79 -8.06 -12.08
CA ILE A 50 -6.43 -7.92 -13.40
C ILE A 50 -7.56 -6.90 -13.35
N LEU A 51 -8.42 -6.97 -12.33
CA LEU A 51 -9.52 -6.01 -12.17
C LEU A 51 -9.00 -4.59 -11.89
N PHE A 52 -7.92 -4.46 -11.12
CA PHE A 52 -7.25 -3.20 -10.89
C PHE A 52 -6.74 -2.59 -12.20
N LEU A 53 -6.03 -3.37 -13.02
CA LEU A 53 -5.50 -2.93 -14.31
C LEU A 53 -6.60 -2.55 -15.32
N ASP A 54 -7.78 -3.15 -15.23
CA ASP A 54 -8.94 -2.78 -16.05
C ASP A 54 -9.58 -1.46 -15.61
N ARG A 55 -9.62 -1.20 -14.29
CA ARG A 55 -10.25 0.00 -13.72
C ARG A 55 -9.33 1.22 -13.65
N LYS A 56 -8.02 1.03 -13.72
CA LYS A 56 -7.03 2.09 -13.53
C LYS A 56 -6.26 2.37 -14.83
N VAL A 57 -6.07 3.65 -15.10
CA VAL A 57 -5.29 4.14 -16.23
C VAL A 57 -3.88 4.43 -15.75
N PHE A 58 -2.88 3.99 -16.53
CA PHE A 58 -1.47 4.22 -16.24
C PHE A 58 -0.88 5.15 -17.28
N GLU A 59 -0.32 6.26 -16.83
CA GLU A 59 0.26 7.31 -17.66
C GLU A 59 1.72 7.51 -17.28
N GLY A 60 2.59 7.66 -18.28
CA GLY A 60 3.99 7.97 -18.05
C GLY A 60 4.23 9.46 -18.18
N ALA A 61 5.01 10.02 -17.27
CA ALA A 61 5.43 11.42 -17.29
C ALA A 61 6.90 11.55 -17.73
N ASN A 62 7.32 12.76 -18.12
CA ASN A 62 8.68 13.07 -18.56
C ASN A 62 9.23 12.11 -19.64
N GLY A 63 8.37 11.74 -20.60
CA GLY A 63 8.74 10.87 -21.73
C GLY A 63 8.83 9.38 -21.38
N LEU A 64 8.52 8.97 -20.15
CA LEU A 64 8.44 7.56 -19.78
C LEU A 64 7.29 6.89 -20.51
N VAL A 65 7.56 5.73 -21.12
CA VAL A 65 6.51 4.87 -21.68
C VAL A 65 6.26 3.72 -20.71
N VAL A 66 5.08 3.72 -20.07
CA VAL A 66 4.75 2.70 -19.07
C VAL A 66 4.49 1.35 -19.74
N THR A 67 5.41 0.41 -19.55
CA THR A 67 5.34 -0.94 -20.12
C THR A 67 4.33 -1.83 -19.38
N GLN A 68 3.90 -2.93 -20.00
CA GLN A 68 3.01 -3.91 -19.36
C GLN A 68 3.62 -4.50 -18.08
N ALA A 69 4.94 -4.73 -18.06
CA ALA A 69 5.65 -5.24 -16.90
C ALA A 69 5.60 -4.24 -15.73
N MET A 70 5.83 -2.94 -15.99
CA MET A 70 5.73 -1.89 -14.97
C MET A 70 4.33 -1.82 -14.37
N LYS A 71 3.29 -1.82 -15.21
CA LYS A 71 1.89 -1.82 -14.74
C LYS A 71 1.61 -3.03 -13.85
N LEU A 72 2.12 -4.19 -14.22
CA LEU A 72 1.90 -5.43 -13.49
C LEU A 72 2.57 -5.40 -12.11
N ILE A 73 3.81 -4.93 -12.03
CA ILE A 73 4.57 -4.78 -10.78
C ILE A 73 3.88 -3.79 -9.83
N ILE A 74 3.49 -2.61 -10.34
CA ILE A 74 2.77 -1.60 -9.55
C ILE A 74 1.42 -2.16 -9.07
N ALA A 75 0.64 -2.76 -9.98
CA ALA A 75 -0.69 -3.26 -9.65
C ALA A 75 -0.64 -4.41 -8.63
N LEU A 76 0.36 -5.30 -8.71
CA LEU A 76 0.56 -6.35 -7.70
C LEU A 76 0.78 -5.75 -6.31
N GLN A 77 1.69 -4.79 -6.18
CA GLN A 77 1.99 -4.13 -4.91
C GLN A 77 0.77 -3.36 -4.37
N ALA A 78 0.12 -2.57 -5.22
CA ALA A 78 -1.10 -1.82 -4.87
C ALA A 78 -2.24 -2.72 -4.39
N CYS A 79 -2.34 -3.94 -4.92
CA CYS A 79 -3.39 -4.89 -4.57
C CYS A 79 -3.13 -5.66 -3.27
N ILE A 80 -1.94 -5.58 -2.68
CA ILE A 80 -1.63 -6.30 -1.44
C ILE A 80 -2.40 -5.76 -0.24
N PRO A 81 -2.42 -4.44 0.03
CA PRO A 81 -3.23 -3.88 1.12
C PRO A 81 -4.70 -4.30 1.05
N ILE A 82 -5.25 -4.37 -0.17
CA ILE A 82 -6.66 -4.68 -0.40
C ILE A 82 -6.95 -6.15 -0.72
N LEU A 83 -5.99 -7.07 -0.57
CA LEU A 83 -6.18 -8.48 -0.94
C LEU A 83 -7.36 -9.15 -0.22
N LYS A 84 -7.61 -8.74 1.03
CA LYS A 84 -8.72 -9.24 1.87
C LYS A 84 -9.79 -8.16 2.10
N LEU A 85 -9.72 -7.06 1.35
CA LEU A 85 -10.67 -5.95 1.33
C LEU A 85 -11.46 -5.97 0.00
N ASP A 86 -12.10 -4.87 -0.39
CA ASP A 86 -12.77 -4.74 -1.69
C ASP A 86 -11.94 -3.84 -2.62
N LEU A 87 -11.95 -4.13 -3.93
CA LEU A 87 -11.34 -3.22 -4.91
C LEU A 87 -12.02 -1.85 -4.93
N ASP A 88 -13.28 -1.81 -4.51
CA ASP A 88 -14.05 -0.60 -4.34
C ASP A 88 -13.45 0.34 -3.27
N ASP A 89 -12.55 -0.16 -2.42
CA ASP A 89 -11.81 0.68 -1.48
C ASP A 89 -10.85 1.66 -2.17
N TYR A 90 -10.52 1.42 -3.45
CA TYR A 90 -9.79 2.36 -4.29
C TYR A 90 -10.69 3.14 -5.27
N ASN A 91 -12.00 3.27 -4.99
CA ASN A 91 -12.87 4.12 -5.80
C ASN A 91 -12.57 5.62 -5.59
N GLY A 92 -13.08 6.46 -6.49
CA GLY A 92 -12.93 7.93 -6.39
C GLY A 92 -11.72 8.52 -7.11
N TRP A 93 -10.86 7.69 -7.71
CA TRP A 93 -9.75 8.10 -8.56
C TRP A 93 -9.46 7.03 -9.63
N VAL A 94 -8.83 7.40 -10.74
CA VAL A 94 -8.66 6.51 -11.91
C VAL A 94 -7.24 6.41 -12.45
N SER A 95 -6.37 7.40 -12.24
CA SER A 95 -5.05 7.47 -12.88
C SER A 95 -3.88 7.17 -11.92
N VAL A 96 -2.91 6.41 -12.42
CA VAL A 96 -1.57 6.22 -11.85
C VAL A 96 -0.57 6.87 -12.79
N ILE A 97 0.13 7.90 -12.33
CA ILE A 97 1.15 8.62 -13.09
C ILE A 97 2.53 8.12 -12.66
N VAL A 98 3.34 7.69 -13.62
CA VAL A 98 4.67 7.14 -13.35
C VAL A 98 5.74 8.06 -13.93
N TYR A 99 6.63 8.55 -13.08
CA TYR A 99 7.82 9.32 -13.44
C TYR A 99 9.05 8.39 -13.50
N PRO A 100 10.08 8.68 -14.31
CA PRO A 100 11.30 7.88 -14.35
C PRO A 100 12.03 7.81 -12.99
N ALA A 101 12.09 8.94 -12.28
CA ALA A 101 12.75 9.11 -10.99
C ALA A 101 12.00 10.15 -10.15
N GLY A 102 12.42 10.37 -8.90
CA GLY A 102 11.83 11.33 -7.97
C GLY A 102 11.52 12.68 -8.63
N PHE A 103 10.36 13.24 -8.31
CA PHE A 103 9.84 14.46 -8.91
C PHE A 103 9.65 15.53 -7.84
N ALA A 104 9.65 16.79 -8.25
CA ALA A 104 9.33 17.91 -7.37
C ALA A 104 8.28 18.75 -8.09
N PRO A 105 6.99 18.43 -7.94
CA PRO A 105 5.96 19.18 -8.64
C PRO A 105 5.84 20.57 -7.98
N GLU A 106 5.68 21.61 -8.79
CA GLU A 106 5.27 22.91 -8.28
C GLU A 106 3.78 22.84 -7.91
N ARG A 107 3.48 22.85 -6.62
CA ARG A 107 2.11 22.97 -6.10
C ARG A 107 1.66 24.42 -6.22
N VAL A 108 0.38 24.66 -6.49
CA VAL A 108 -0.30 25.93 -6.20
C VAL A 108 -1.37 25.66 -5.16
N VAL A 109 -1.13 26.04 -3.90
CA VAL A 109 -2.07 25.88 -2.77
C VAL A 109 -2.80 27.19 -2.56
N MET A 110 -4.12 27.17 -2.62
CA MET A 110 -4.93 28.33 -2.28
C MET A 110 -5.22 28.29 -0.78
N ASP A 111 -4.81 29.30 -0.02
CA ASP A 111 -5.10 29.40 1.41
C ASP A 111 -6.56 29.79 1.69
N GLU A 112 -6.94 29.84 2.97
CA GLU A 112 -8.29 30.19 3.43
C GLU A 112 -8.72 31.62 3.03
N TYR A 113 -7.78 32.46 2.57
CA TYR A 113 -8.02 33.82 2.08
C TYR A 113 -7.99 33.92 0.55
N GLY A 114 -7.82 32.80 -0.13
CA GLY A 114 -7.78 32.72 -1.58
C GLY A 114 -6.44 33.07 -2.22
N VAL A 115 -5.35 33.13 -1.44
CA VAL A 115 -4.00 33.40 -1.95
C VAL A 115 -3.35 32.11 -2.42
N GLN A 116 -2.85 32.13 -3.65
CA GLN A 116 -2.12 31.02 -4.27
C GLN A 116 -0.64 30.99 -3.84
N HIS A 117 -0.26 30.01 -3.05
CA HIS A 117 1.11 29.72 -2.63
C HIS A 117 1.74 28.66 -3.53
N ARG A 118 2.94 28.93 -4.04
CA ARG A 118 3.72 27.92 -4.76
C ARG A 118 4.56 27.11 -3.79
N VAL A 119 4.31 25.80 -3.69
CA VAL A 119 5.08 24.90 -2.81
C VAL A 119 5.80 23.89 -3.69
N GLN A 120 7.13 23.89 -3.67
CA GLN A 120 7.95 22.80 -4.23
C GLN A 120 8.32 21.86 -3.09
N SER A 121 7.96 20.59 -3.21
CA SER A 121 8.44 19.53 -2.32
C SER A 121 9.05 18.43 -3.18
N ASN A 122 10.30 18.07 -2.91
CA ASN A 122 10.92 16.88 -3.49
C ASN A 122 10.20 15.66 -2.92
N LEU A 123 9.41 14.97 -3.74
CA LEU A 123 8.57 13.86 -3.31
C LEU A 123 8.80 12.65 -4.22
N SER A 124 9.02 11.49 -3.61
CA SER A 124 9.16 10.22 -4.33
C SER A 124 7.81 9.68 -4.80
N GLY A 125 6.69 10.09 -4.18
CA GLY A 125 5.31 9.77 -4.58
C GLY A 125 4.30 10.77 -4.02
N GLU A 126 3.07 10.74 -4.56
CA GLU A 126 1.94 11.52 -4.04
C GLU A 126 0.57 10.84 -4.30
N ALA A 127 -0.30 10.84 -3.29
CA ALA A 127 -1.69 10.40 -3.38
C ALA A 127 -2.64 11.54 -3.02
N TRP A 128 -3.40 12.05 -4.00
CA TRP A 128 -4.37 13.12 -3.78
C TRP A 128 -5.76 12.54 -3.50
N GLN A 129 -6.56 13.07 -2.55
CA GLN A 129 -7.90 12.53 -2.22
C GLN A 129 -8.77 12.12 -3.42
N ARG A 130 -8.84 12.97 -4.46
CA ARG A 130 -9.55 12.71 -5.72
C ARG A 130 -8.66 12.77 -6.96
N GLY A 131 -7.36 12.96 -6.76
CA GLY A 131 -6.40 13.06 -7.85
C GLY A 131 -5.69 11.73 -8.13
N PRO A 132 -4.72 11.74 -9.04
CA PRO A 132 -3.94 10.54 -9.37
C PRO A 132 -3.19 9.98 -8.15
N VAL A 133 -2.69 8.75 -8.30
CA VAL A 133 -1.49 8.31 -7.56
C VAL A 133 -0.28 8.61 -8.43
N VAL A 134 0.74 9.23 -7.86
CA VAL A 134 1.98 9.56 -8.56
C VAL A 134 3.11 8.73 -7.97
N LEU A 135 3.88 8.07 -8.83
CA LEU A 135 4.97 7.17 -8.44
C LEU A 135 6.25 7.50 -9.21
N SER A 136 7.38 7.42 -8.51
CA SER A 136 8.71 7.31 -9.11
C SER A 136 8.98 5.85 -9.47
N TRP A 137 9.29 5.55 -10.73
CA TRP A 137 9.61 4.19 -11.18
C TRP A 137 10.87 3.66 -10.49
N ASN A 138 11.91 4.49 -10.38
CA ASN A 138 13.14 4.10 -9.69
C ASN A 138 12.83 3.62 -8.27
N ASP A 139 11.99 4.34 -7.53
CA ASP A 139 11.66 3.97 -6.15
C ASP A 139 10.68 2.78 -6.09
N THR A 140 9.85 2.61 -7.13
CA THR A 140 8.92 1.47 -7.29
C THR A 140 9.64 0.15 -7.62
N GLU A 141 10.68 0.20 -8.46
CA GLU A 141 11.46 -0.99 -8.84
C GLU A 141 12.31 -1.48 -7.67
N HIS A 142 12.88 -0.55 -6.90
CA HIS A 142 13.62 -0.88 -5.68
C HIS A 142 12.73 -1.38 -4.53
N ALA A 143 11.42 -1.13 -4.55
CA ALA A 143 10.45 -1.71 -3.62
C ALA A 143 10.32 -3.25 -3.71
N GLY A 144 11.06 -3.89 -4.64
CA GLY A 144 11.32 -5.33 -4.57
C GLY A 144 12.29 -5.74 -3.45
N ILE A 145 12.99 -4.81 -2.81
CA ILE A 145 13.89 -5.08 -1.67
C ILE A 145 13.08 -5.01 -0.38
N ILE A 146 13.23 -6.01 0.49
CA ILE A 146 12.62 -5.98 1.83
C ILE A 146 13.52 -5.17 2.76
N ASP A 147 13.29 -3.86 2.84
CA ASP A 147 14.01 -2.97 3.75
C ASP A 147 13.08 -2.21 4.71
N GLY A 148 11.76 -2.31 4.49
CA GLY A 148 10.74 -1.57 5.24
C GLY A 148 10.19 -0.36 4.49
N HIS A 149 10.59 -0.16 3.22
CA HIS A 149 10.15 0.94 2.36
C HIS A 149 9.50 0.40 1.07
N ASN A 150 8.24 0.75 0.88
CA ASN A 150 7.45 0.39 -0.27
C ASN A 150 6.57 1.56 -0.73
N LEU A 151 7.10 2.36 -1.65
CA LEU A 151 6.40 3.54 -2.15
C LEU A 151 4.99 3.23 -2.69
N VAL A 152 4.80 2.09 -3.35
CA VAL A 152 3.48 1.74 -3.87
C VAL A 152 2.52 1.46 -2.71
N ILE A 153 2.90 0.67 -1.72
CA ILE A 153 2.04 0.44 -0.56
C ILE A 153 1.77 1.76 0.17
N HIS A 154 2.78 2.61 0.33
CA HIS A 154 2.66 3.93 0.96
C HIS A 154 1.53 4.78 0.34
N GLU A 155 1.64 5.05 -0.97
CA GLU A 155 0.68 5.93 -1.65
C GLU A 155 -0.73 5.33 -1.69
N PHE A 156 -0.83 4.01 -1.80
CA PHE A 156 -2.11 3.33 -1.81
C PHE A 156 -2.74 3.23 -0.42
N SER A 157 -1.94 3.17 0.65
CA SER A 157 -2.43 3.30 2.03
C SER A 157 -3.01 4.68 2.29
N HIS A 158 -2.43 5.75 1.74
CA HIS A 158 -3.08 7.07 1.79
C HIS A 158 -4.46 7.08 1.13
N LYS A 159 -4.65 6.39 0.00
CA LYS A 159 -5.98 6.28 -0.63
C LYS A 159 -6.99 5.59 0.28
N LEU A 160 -6.57 4.64 1.10
CA LEU A 160 -7.42 3.98 2.08
C LEU A 160 -7.78 4.93 3.25
N ASP A 161 -6.82 5.70 3.74
CA ASP A 161 -7.04 6.69 4.82
C ASP A 161 -7.98 7.81 4.35
N MET A 162 -7.83 8.24 3.09
CA MET A 162 -8.58 9.36 2.51
C MET A 162 -10.04 9.05 2.15
N GLN A 163 -10.55 7.84 2.38
CA GLN A 163 -11.90 7.45 1.99
C GLN A 163 -13.02 8.29 2.64
N THR A 164 -12.78 8.85 3.83
CA THR A 164 -13.77 9.66 4.57
C THR A 164 -13.42 11.14 4.70
N GLY A 165 -12.33 11.58 4.07
CA GLY A 165 -11.83 12.94 4.23
C GLY A 165 -10.31 12.97 4.14
N ASP A 166 -9.69 13.95 4.79
CA ASP A 166 -8.23 14.09 4.77
C ASP A 166 -7.58 12.93 5.50
N ALA A 167 -6.41 12.50 5.01
CA ALA A 167 -5.63 11.45 5.65
C ALA A 167 -5.30 11.88 7.10
N ASN A 168 -5.66 11.03 8.05
CA ASN A 168 -5.58 11.35 9.48
C ASN A 168 -5.27 10.12 10.35
N CYS A 169 -4.74 9.04 9.76
CA CYS A 169 -4.48 7.78 10.43
C CYS A 169 -5.76 7.06 10.89
N PHE A 170 -6.90 7.33 10.25
CA PHE A 170 -8.19 6.79 10.64
C PHE A 170 -9.00 6.40 9.39
N PRO A 171 -8.57 5.35 8.67
CA PRO A 171 -9.35 4.82 7.56
C PRO A 171 -10.69 4.27 8.05
N PRO A 172 -11.69 4.10 7.16
CA PRO A 172 -12.96 3.45 7.50
C PRO A 172 -12.74 2.04 8.06
N LEU A 173 -13.05 1.88 9.34
CA LEU A 173 -12.84 0.61 10.05
C LEU A 173 -13.99 -0.36 9.80
N HIS A 174 -13.69 -1.66 9.88
CA HIS A 174 -14.69 -2.71 9.81
C HIS A 174 -15.67 -2.64 10.99
N ALA A 175 -16.89 -3.12 10.80
CA ALA A 175 -17.94 -3.07 11.82
C ALA A 175 -17.59 -3.80 13.14
N ASP A 176 -16.71 -4.80 13.06
CA ASP A 176 -16.21 -5.58 14.19
C ASP A 176 -14.98 -4.95 14.89
N MET A 177 -14.44 -3.86 14.35
CA MET A 177 -13.32 -3.13 14.95
C MET A 177 -13.79 -2.04 15.92
N SER A 178 -12.99 -1.82 16.97
CA SER A 178 -13.26 -0.74 17.93
C SER A 178 -12.52 0.54 17.54
N SER A 179 -13.25 1.54 17.05
CA SER A 179 -12.73 2.89 16.79
C SER A 179 -11.97 3.49 17.97
N LYS A 180 -12.44 3.25 19.20
CA LYS A 180 -11.78 3.70 20.44
C LYS A 180 -10.41 3.03 20.64
N LYS A 181 -10.29 1.73 20.37
CA LYS A 181 -9.01 1.01 20.49
C LYS A 181 -8.04 1.47 19.41
N TRP A 182 -8.51 1.58 18.16
CA TRP A 182 -7.71 2.10 17.05
C TRP A 182 -7.13 3.47 17.40
N PHE A 183 -8.01 4.43 17.72
CA PHE A 183 -7.61 5.79 18.05
C PHE A 183 -6.62 5.82 19.22
N LYS A 184 -6.90 5.07 20.31
CA LYS A 184 -6.01 5.01 21.47
C LYS A 184 -4.61 4.52 21.09
N TYR A 185 -4.51 3.35 20.46
CA TYR A 185 -3.22 2.72 20.21
C TYR A 185 -2.39 3.46 19.15
N PHE A 186 -3.01 3.98 18.10
CA PHE A 186 -2.32 4.81 17.12
C PHE A 186 -1.89 6.15 17.72
N SER A 187 -2.73 6.81 18.53
CA SER A 187 -2.35 8.08 19.17
C SER A 187 -1.23 7.92 20.20
N GLU A 188 -1.25 6.86 21.01
CA GLU A 188 -0.19 6.54 21.96
C GLU A 188 1.10 6.14 21.24
N GLY A 189 1.00 5.30 20.21
CA GLY A 189 2.13 4.87 19.38
C GLY A 189 2.79 6.02 18.62
N PHE A 190 2.01 6.92 18.03
CA PHE A 190 2.51 8.09 17.31
C PHE A 190 3.32 9.01 18.22
N LYS A 191 2.78 9.37 19.40
CA LYS A 191 3.48 10.24 20.37
C LYS A 191 4.80 9.65 20.85
N ASP A 192 4.82 8.35 21.15
CA ASP A 192 6.04 7.66 21.54
C ASP A 192 7.04 7.55 20.38
N PHE A 193 6.57 7.35 19.16
CA PHE A 193 7.39 7.33 17.96
C PHE A 193 8.03 8.70 17.66
N GLU A 194 7.25 9.78 17.68
CA GLU A 194 7.74 11.16 17.57
C GLU A 194 8.83 11.44 18.61
N TYR A 195 8.60 11.05 19.87
CA TYR A 195 9.58 11.20 20.92
C TYR A 195 10.89 10.43 20.62
N LYS A 196 10.80 9.17 20.20
CA LYS A 196 11.98 8.37 19.82
C LYS A 196 12.76 9.01 18.67
N CYS A 197 12.07 9.49 17.63
CA CYS A 197 12.69 10.14 16.48
C CYS A 197 13.36 11.48 16.85
N SER A 198 12.72 12.29 17.70
CA SER A 198 13.32 13.54 18.21
C SER A 198 14.64 13.33 18.98
N ARG A 199 14.87 12.11 19.46
CA ARG A 199 16.09 11.68 20.17
C ARG A 199 17.08 10.94 19.28
N GLY A 200 16.82 10.85 17.97
CA GLY A 200 17.66 10.11 17.01
C GLY A 200 17.65 8.60 17.22
N LYS A 201 16.61 8.04 17.87
CA LYS A 201 16.50 6.58 18.04
C LYS A 201 15.92 5.96 16.78
N HIS A 202 16.73 5.16 16.09
CA HIS A 202 16.29 4.34 14.96
C HIS A 202 15.78 2.98 15.46
N ILE A 203 14.52 2.67 15.17
CA ILE A 203 13.86 1.42 15.60
C ILE A 203 13.41 0.55 14.41
N GLY A 204 13.99 0.76 13.24
CA GLY A 204 13.61 0.04 12.01
C GLY A 204 12.32 0.54 11.34
N ILE A 205 11.81 1.70 11.75
CA ILE A 205 10.71 2.44 11.12
C ILE A 205 11.25 3.83 10.80
N ASP A 206 11.03 4.33 9.58
CA ASP A 206 11.52 5.64 9.15
C ASP A 206 10.92 6.77 9.99
N CYS A 207 11.78 7.69 10.46
CA CYS A 207 11.34 8.88 11.18
C CYS A 207 10.54 9.86 10.32
N TYR A 208 10.50 9.70 9.00
CA TYR A 208 9.52 10.36 8.14
C TYR A 208 8.08 10.11 8.62
N ALA A 209 7.79 8.94 9.19
CA ALA A 209 6.50 8.61 9.79
C ALA A 209 6.11 9.52 10.98
N ALA A 210 7.06 10.23 11.59
CA ALA A 210 6.80 11.21 12.65
C ALA A 210 6.33 12.58 12.11
N THR A 211 6.30 12.78 10.79
CA THR A 211 5.92 14.06 10.16
C THR A 211 4.45 14.37 10.39
N SER A 212 3.58 13.36 10.30
CA SER A 212 2.15 13.51 10.56
C SER A 212 1.50 12.16 10.86
N PRO A 213 0.30 12.11 11.44
CA PRO A 213 -0.45 10.86 11.60
C PRO A 213 -0.73 10.15 10.27
N ALA A 214 -0.94 10.90 9.18
CA ALA A 214 -1.14 10.32 7.85
C ALA A 214 0.11 9.55 7.38
N GLU A 215 1.29 10.18 7.48
CA GLU A 215 2.57 9.54 7.15
C GLU A 215 2.85 8.36 8.09
N TYR A 216 2.45 8.48 9.36
CA TYR A 216 2.56 7.39 10.31
C TYR A 216 1.78 6.15 9.86
N PHE A 217 0.55 6.33 9.38
CA PHE A 217 -0.24 5.22 8.84
C PHE A 217 0.37 4.61 7.58
N ALA A 218 0.82 5.45 6.64
CA ALA A 218 1.40 4.99 5.38
C ALA A 218 2.71 4.21 5.61
N VAL A 219 3.65 4.77 6.37
CA VAL A 219 4.91 4.11 6.70
C VAL A 219 4.70 2.84 7.53
N LEU A 220 3.80 2.85 8.50
CA LEU A 220 3.46 1.61 9.20
C LEU A 220 2.82 0.56 8.28
N SER A 221 2.13 0.97 7.22
CA SER A 221 1.57 0.03 6.25
C SER A 221 2.67 -0.60 5.38
N GLU A 222 3.68 0.16 4.97
CA GLU A 222 4.89 -0.38 4.31
C GLU A 222 5.55 -1.44 5.19
N VAL A 223 5.90 -1.05 6.43
CA VAL A 223 6.58 -1.93 7.38
C VAL A 223 5.70 -3.13 7.75
N PHE A 224 4.36 -2.99 7.79
CA PHE A 224 3.46 -4.10 8.08
C PHE A 224 3.54 -5.22 7.03
N PHE A 225 3.68 -4.87 5.75
CA PHE A 225 3.77 -5.87 4.69
C PHE A 225 5.20 -6.35 4.44
N GLU A 226 6.21 -5.54 4.73
CA GLU A 226 7.61 -5.89 4.51
C GLU A 226 8.31 -6.51 5.73
N ARG A 227 8.20 -5.84 6.88
CA ARG A 227 8.93 -6.14 8.13
C ARG A 227 8.00 -6.12 9.35
N PRO A 228 6.95 -6.97 9.35
CA PRO A 228 5.90 -6.95 10.38
C PRO A 228 6.42 -7.21 11.80
N ASP A 229 7.56 -7.90 11.92
CA ASP A 229 8.26 -8.16 13.18
C ASP A 229 8.65 -6.87 13.90
N VAL A 230 9.05 -5.84 13.14
CA VAL A 230 9.45 -4.53 13.69
C VAL A 230 8.28 -3.84 14.38
N ILE A 231 7.10 -3.81 13.76
CA ILE A 231 5.90 -3.22 14.37
C ILE A 231 5.48 -4.06 15.58
N ASN A 232 5.47 -5.38 15.45
CA ASN A 232 5.06 -6.25 16.55
C ASN A 232 5.98 -6.13 17.78
N GLN A 233 7.28 -5.92 17.57
CA GLN A 233 8.25 -5.71 18.65
C GLN A 233 8.04 -4.38 19.39
N HIS A 234 7.79 -3.29 18.65
CA HIS A 234 7.76 -1.95 19.22
C HIS A 234 6.35 -1.45 19.57
N TYR A 235 5.36 -1.84 18.78
CA TYR A 235 3.96 -1.41 18.86
C TYR A 235 2.99 -2.58 18.63
N PRO A 236 3.00 -3.64 19.46
CA PRO A 236 2.18 -4.84 19.24
C PRO A 236 0.66 -4.56 19.17
N ASN A 237 0.17 -3.58 19.92
CA ASN A 237 -1.24 -3.19 19.83
C ASN A 237 -1.58 -2.53 18.49
N VAL A 238 -0.65 -1.75 17.91
CA VAL A 238 -0.81 -1.16 16.57
C VAL A 238 -0.75 -2.26 15.52
N TYR A 239 0.19 -3.23 15.64
CA TYR A 239 0.23 -4.41 14.78
C TYR A 239 -1.11 -5.14 14.75
N GLU A 240 -1.70 -5.40 15.92
CA GLU A 240 -3.00 -6.08 16.01
C GLU A 240 -4.13 -5.28 15.36
N GLN A 241 -4.11 -3.94 15.46
CA GLN A 241 -5.08 -3.11 14.74
C GLN A 241 -4.89 -3.19 13.22
N LEU A 242 -3.65 -3.12 12.71
CA LEU A 242 -3.35 -3.28 11.28
C LEU A 242 -3.73 -4.67 10.77
N ARG A 243 -3.50 -5.72 11.57
CA ARG A 243 -3.92 -7.11 11.27
C ARG A 243 -5.42 -7.21 11.08
N GLN A 244 -6.20 -6.60 11.98
CA GLN A 244 -7.66 -6.55 11.89
C GLN A 244 -8.14 -5.70 10.71
N TYR A 245 -7.49 -4.55 10.46
CA TYR A 245 -7.85 -3.66 9.36
C TYR A 245 -7.59 -4.30 8.00
N TYR A 246 -6.36 -4.74 7.73
CA TYR A 246 -6.00 -5.38 6.46
C TYR A 246 -6.51 -6.82 6.34
N LYS A 247 -7.01 -7.42 7.43
CA LYS A 247 -7.45 -8.83 7.52
C LYS A 247 -6.37 -9.81 7.06
N GLN A 248 -5.12 -9.47 7.32
CA GLN A 248 -3.93 -10.20 6.91
C GLN A 248 -2.97 -10.30 8.09
N ASP A 249 -2.16 -11.36 8.13
CA ASP A 249 -1.13 -11.56 9.17
C ASP A 249 0.22 -11.87 8.52
N PRO A 250 0.94 -10.81 8.05
CA PRO A 250 2.24 -10.99 7.40
C PRO A 250 3.30 -11.62 8.31
N LEU A 251 3.27 -11.38 9.62
CA LEU A 251 4.22 -11.98 10.56
C LEU A 251 4.10 -13.51 10.57
N THR A 252 2.87 -14.01 10.75
CA THR A 252 2.62 -15.46 10.72
C THR A 252 2.97 -16.03 9.35
N ARG A 253 2.64 -15.34 8.26
CA ARG A 253 2.97 -15.75 6.89
C ARG A 253 4.48 -15.93 6.68
N LEU A 254 5.29 -14.97 7.11
CA LEU A 254 6.75 -15.00 6.95
C LEU A 254 7.41 -16.06 7.85
N ASN A 255 6.93 -16.21 9.09
CA ASN A 255 7.43 -17.25 10.00
C ASN A 255 7.22 -18.67 9.43
N LEU A 256 6.07 -18.93 8.80
CA LEU A 256 5.80 -20.21 8.12
C LEU A 256 6.69 -20.42 6.89
N ALA A 257 7.05 -19.35 6.18
CA ALA A 257 7.94 -19.43 5.02
C ALA A 257 9.39 -19.76 5.41
N ILE A 258 9.84 -19.30 6.58
CA ILE A 258 11.21 -19.50 7.10
C ILE A 258 11.36 -20.86 7.81
N SER A 259 10.26 -21.49 8.23
CA SER A 259 10.26 -22.76 8.98
C SER A 259 9.77 -23.96 8.15
N PRO A 260 10.50 -24.44 7.12
CA PRO A 260 10.19 -25.70 6.44
C PRO A 260 10.58 -26.94 7.26
N TYR A 261 11.16 -26.79 8.47
CA TYR A 261 11.57 -27.89 9.35
C TYR A 261 10.98 -27.76 10.76
N THR A 262 9.69 -28.04 10.91
CA THR A 262 9.20 -28.72 12.12
C THR A 262 8.82 -30.13 11.71
N VAL A 263 9.83 -30.98 11.81
CA VAL A 263 9.81 -32.43 11.67
C VAL A 263 8.71 -33.01 12.56
N THR A 264 7.85 -33.80 11.93
CA THR A 264 7.07 -34.87 12.56
C THR A 264 7.94 -35.60 13.57
N SER A 265 7.62 -35.47 14.87
CA SER A 265 8.21 -36.32 15.90
C SER A 265 7.15 -36.69 16.94
N TYR A 266 6.85 -38.00 16.92
CA TYR A 266 6.08 -38.87 17.82
C TYR A 266 4.55 -38.76 17.82
#